data_AF-A0A7K2N2A6-F1
#
_entry.id   AF-A0A7K2N2A6-F1
#
_cell.length_a   1.000
_cell.length_b   1.000
_cell.length_c   1.000
_cell.angle_alpha   90.00
_cell.angle_beta   90.00
_cell.angle_gamma   90.00
#
_symmetry.space_group_name_H-M   'P 1'
#
loop_
_entity.id
_entity.type
_entity.pdbx_description
1 polymer ?
#
loop_
_entity_poly.entity_id
_entity_poly.type
_entity_poly.pdbx_seq_one_letter_code
_entity_poly.pdbx_strand_id
1 'polypeptide(L)' 'DFLELNGGPAVLVRSGGKPDSVVQVDVADGRIQAVYIIRNPDKLVSLADVVRPA' A
#
# COMPACT_ATOMS: atom_id res chain seq x y z
N ASP A 1 6.41 0.10 -4.49
CA ASP A 1 6.37 -1.37 -4.61
C ASP A 1 4.92 -1.78 -4.82
N PHE A 2 4.65 -2.71 -5.73
CA PHE A 2 3.31 -3.30 -5.88
C PHE A 2 3.19 -4.46 -4.88
N LEU A 3 2.10 -4.49 -4.12
CA LEU A 3 1.83 -5.54 -3.16
C LEU A 3 0.33 -5.73 -2.97
N GLU A 4 -0.03 -6.82 -2.32
CA GLU A 4 -1.37 -7.06 -1.84
C GLU A 4 -1.45 -6.66 -0.36
N LEU A 5 -2.44 -5.83 0.01
CA LEU A 5 -2.71 -5.46 1.39
C LEU A 5 -4.18 -5.67 1.69
N ASN A 6 -4.47 -6.34 2.81
CA ASN A 6 -5.83 -6.68 3.23
C ASN A 6 -6.65 -7.36 2.11
N GLY A 7 -6.00 -8.16 1.26
CA GLY A 7 -6.66 -8.85 0.13
C GLY A 7 -6.84 -8.02 -1.15
N GLY A 8 -6.33 -6.78 -1.20
CA GLY A 8 -6.51 -5.89 -2.35
C GLY A 8 -5.19 -5.34 -2.92
N PRO A 9 -5.21 -4.87 -4.19
CA PRO A 9 -4.02 -4.32 -4.82
C PRO A 9 -3.64 -2.98 -4.19
N ALA A 10 -2.34 -2.83 -3.91
CA ALA A 10 -1.79 -1.64 -3.29
C ALA A 10 -0.42 -1.27 -3.85
N VAL A 11 -0.09 0.02 -3.70
CA VAL A 11 1.22 0.58 -3.99
C VAL A 11 1.80 1.14 -2.69
N LEU A 12 2.93 0.58 -2.26
CA LEU A 12 3.75 1.17 -1.20
C LEU A 12 4.68 2.22 -1.81
N VAL A 13 4.58 3.45 -1.34
CA VAL A 13 5.47 4.55 -1.67
C VAL A 13 6.51 4.69 -0.56
N ARG A 14 7.77 4.84 -0.96
CA ARG A 14 8.89 5.02 -0.04
C ARG A 14 9.54 6.38 -0.26
N SER A 15 9.98 7.00 0.83
CA SER A 15 10.79 8.22 0.84
C SER A 15 12.00 8.01 1.73
N GLY A 16 13.20 8.28 1.21
CA GLY A 16 14.45 8.01 1.94
C GLY A 16 14.60 6.55 2.40
N GLY A 17 14.08 5.60 1.61
CA GLY A 17 14.09 4.16 1.91
C GLY A 17 13.00 3.69 2.88
N LYS A 18 12.30 4.60 3.56
CA LYS A 18 11.26 4.28 4.55
C LYS A 18 9.87 4.33 3.92
N PRO A 19 8.90 3.53 4.41
CA PRO A 19 7.49 3.70 4.06
C PRO A 19 7.02 5.13 4.31
N ASP A 20 6.44 5.76 3.29
CA ASP A 20 5.81 7.08 3.40
C ASP A 20 4.29 6.97 3.36
N SER A 21 3.78 6.19 2.41
CA SER A 21 2.36 6.05 2.16
C SER A 21 2.03 4.76 1.45
N VAL A 22 0.80 4.28 1.67
CA VAL A 22 0.19 3.22 0.87
C VAL A 22 -0.99 3.81 0.13
N VAL A 23 -1.07 3.51 -1.17
CA VAL A 23 -2.26 3.73 -1.98
C VAL A 23 -2.89 2.37 -2.24
N GLN A 24 -4.07 2.12 -1.68
CA GLN A 24 -4.83 0.88 -1.89
C GLN A 24 -6.12 1.20 -2.63
N VAL A 25 -6.49 0.33 -3.58
CA VAL A 25 -7.73 0.46 -4.33
C VAL A 25 -8.66 -0.68 -3.95
N ASP A 26 -9.89 -0.33 -3.59
CA ASP A 26 -10.97 -1.30 -3.43
C ASP A 26 -11.76 -1.39 -4.74
N VAL A 27 -11.93 -2.60 -5.25
CA VAL A 27 -12.58 -2.88 -6.54
C VAL A 27 -13.68 -3.90 -6.34
N ALA A 28 -14.89 -3.52 -6.72
CA ALA A 28 -16.05 -4.40 -6.77
C ALA A 28 -16.79 -4.19 -8.09
N ASP A 29 -17.27 -5.28 -8.68
CA ASP A 29 -18.00 -5.29 -9.95
C ASP A 29 -17.25 -4.58 -11.10
N GLY A 30 -15.93 -4.78 -11.16
CA GLY A 30 -15.06 -4.19 -12.17
C GLY A 30 -14.89 -2.66 -12.06
N ARG A 31 -15.28 -2.06 -10.93
CA ARG A 31 -15.21 -0.62 -10.69
C ARG A 31 -14.48 -0.32 -9.39
N ILE A 32 -13.73 0.78 -9.38
CA ILE A 32 -13.11 1.31 -8.16
C ILE A 32 -14.22 1.88 -7.28
N GLN A 33 -14.35 1.34 -6.07
CA GLN A 33 -15.30 1.84 -5.06
C GLN A 33 -14.65 2.86 -4.14
N ALA A 34 -13.36 2.67 -3.82
CA ALA A 34 -12.60 3.56 -2.97
C ALA A 34 -11.12 3.58 -3.33
N VAL A 35 -10.48 4.71 -3.03
CA VAL A 35 -9.02 4.86 -3.03
C VAL A 35 -8.60 5.30 -1.63
N TYR A 36 -7.85 4.45 -0.95
CA TYR A 36 -7.32 4.74 0.38
C TYR A 36 -5.88 5.21 0.27
N ILE A 37 -5.60 6.37 0.87
CA ILE A 37 -4.23 6.90 1.02
C ILE A 37 -3.90 6.86 2.50
N ILE A 38 -3.08 5.90 2.90
CA ILE A 38 -2.72 5.68 4.30
C ILE A 38 -1.32 6.23 4.53
N ARG A 39 -1.23 7.30 5.33
CA ARG A 39 0.03 7.96 5.71
C ARG A 39 0.31 7.96 7.21
N ASN A 40 -0.54 7.30 8.00
CA ASN A 40 -0.28 7.18 9.44
C ASN A 40 0.95 6.29 9.65
N PRO A 41 2.08 6.81 10.17
CA PRO A 41 3.31 6.04 10.31
C PRO A 41 3.13 4.77 11.16
N ASP A 42 2.26 4.80 12.18
CA ASP A 42 2.02 3.66 13.05
C ASP A 42 1.42 2.46 12.30
N LYS A 43 0.67 2.73 11.21
CA LYS A 43 0.10 1.69 10.33
C LYS A 43 1.11 1.16 9.31
N LEU A 44 2.21 1.87 9.08
CA LEU A 44 3.21 1.53 8.07
C LEU A 44 4.42 0.78 8.64
N VAL A 45 4.54 0.70 9.97
CA VAL A 45 5.69 0.10 10.66
C VAL A 45 5.98 -1.34 10.21
N SER A 46 4.93 -2.14 9.97
CA SER A 46 5.07 -3.53 9.51
C SER A 46 5.53 -3.66 8.04
N LEU A 47 5.56 -2.56 7.28
CA LEU A 47 5.93 -2.54 5.87
C LEU A 47 7.37 -2.09 5.62
N ALA A 48 8.13 -1.77 6.68
CA ALA A 48 9.50 -1.29 6.58
C ALA A 48 10.39 -2.23 5.75
N ASP A 49 10.25 -3.54 6.00
CA ASP A 49 11.11 -4.59 5.44
C ASP A 49 10.51 -5.31 4.23
N VAL A 50 9.38 -4.83 3.68
CA VAL A 50 8.79 -5.42 2.47
C VAL A 50 9.70 -5.15 1.27
N VAL A 51 10.42 -6.18 0.84
CA VAL A 51 11.28 -6.16 -0.33
C VAL A 51 10.46 -6.44 -1.59
N ARG A 52 10.80 -5.79 -2.71
CA ARG A 52 10.21 -6.17 -4.00
C ARG A 52 10.59 -7.62 -4.33
N PRO A 53 9.64 -8.50 -4.67
CA PRO A 53 10.01 -9.73 -5.35
C PRO A 53 10.74 -9.38 -6.65
N ALA A 54 11.81 -10.13 -6.94
CA ALA A 54 12.67 -9.97 -8.11
C ALA A 54 11.91 -10.16 -9.43
#